data_AF-A0A1V4INW6-F1
#
_entry.id   AF-A0A1V4INW6-F1
#
_cell.length_a   1.000
_cell.length_b   1.000
_cell.length_c   1.000
_cell.angle_alpha   90.00
_cell.angle_beta   90.00
_cell.angle_gamma   90.00
#
_symmetry.space_group_name_H-M   'P 1'
#
loop_
_entity.id
_entity.type
_entity.pdbx_description
1 polymer ?
#
loop_
_entity_poly.entity_id
_entity_poly.type
_entity_poly.pdbx_seq_one_letter_code
_entity_poly.pdbx_strand_id
1 'polypeptide(L)'
;MIKLGQQIRFKQNRKIKTAKGDIIEVKKGDIARVVRKIDEETAEIVYITGAAKGLAQNIAMQVDDNINVEQIAKKIMDEING
;
A
#
# COMPACT_ATOMS: atom_id res chain seq x y z
N MET A 1 -2.59 8.93 9.38
CA MET A 1 -1.39 8.40 8.69
C MET A 1 -1.73 7.04 8.12
N ILE A 2 -1.29 6.73 6.90
CA ILE A 2 -1.51 5.41 6.28
C ILE A 2 -0.39 4.47 6.78
N LYS A 3 -0.72 3.21 7.10
CA LYS A 3 0.28 2.21 7.53
C LYS A 3 0.71 1.31 6.38
N LEU A 4 1.91 0.75 6.47
CA LEU A 4 2.32 -0.37 5.60
C LEU A 4 1.31 -1.53 5.72
N GLY A 5 0.97 -2.13 4.58
CA GLY A 5 -0.03 -3.19 4.49
C GLY A 5 -1.48 -2.72 4.50
N GLN A 6 -1.76 -1.44 4.76
CA GLN A 6 -3.12 -0.91 4.78
C GLN A 6 -3.74 -0.95 3.37
N GLN A 7 -5.04 -1.30 3.32
CA GLN A 7 -5.84 -1.20 2.11
C GLN A 7 -6.38 0.22 1.93
N ILE A 8 -6.28 0.73 0.71
CA ILE A 8 -6.86 2.00 0.28
C ILE A 8 -7.96 1.75 -0.74
N ARG A 9 -9.07 2.48 -0.61
CA ARG A 9 -10.20 2.41 -1.54
C ARG A 9 -10.28 3.68 -2.36
N PHE A 10 -10.35 3.53 -3.68
CA PHE A 10 -10.48 4.66 -4.59
C PHE A 10 -11.88 5.28 -4.48
N LYS A 11 -11.95 6.59 -4.21
CA LYS A 11 -13.22 7.32 -4.04
C LYS A 11 -13.83 7.81 -5.35
N GLN A 12 -13.04 7.81 -6.42
CA GLN A 12 -13.42 8.29 -7.75
C GLN A 12 -12.72 7.44 -8.81
N ASN A 13 -13.26 7.45 -10.03
CA ASN A 13 -12.60 6.82 -11.17
C ASN A 13 -11.33 7.60 -11.50
N ARG A 14 -10.29 6.88 -11.92
CA ARG A 14 -9.02 7.48 -12.33
C ARG A 14 -8.40 6.68 -13.45
N LYS A 15 -7.85 7.36 -14.44
CA LYS A 15 -7.03 6.74 -15.47
C LYS A 15 -5.57 6.71 -15.00
N ILE A 16 -4.93 5.56 -15.10
CA ILE A 16 -3.51 5.39 -14.80
C ILE A 16 -2.79 4.89 -16.05
N LYS A 17 -1.53 5.30 -16.20
CA LYS A 17 -0.66 4.82 -17.26
C LYS A 17 0.19 3.68 -16.71
N THR A 18 0.23 2.55 -17.40
CA THR A 18 1.08 1.42 -17.03
C THR A 18 2.51 1.66 -17.50
N ALA A 19 3.46 0.87 -16.98
CA ALA A 19 4.85 0.90 -17.44
C ALA A 19 5.00 0.58 -18.94
N LYS A 20 4.05 -0.16 -19.53
CA LYS A 20 4.02 -0.49 -20.96
C LYS A 20 3.39 0.61 -21.82
N GLY A 21 2.85 1.66 -21.20
CA GLY A 21 2.22 2.79 -21.88
C GLY A 21 0.71 2.70 -22.03
N ASP A 22 0.09 1.57 -21.63
CA ASP A 22 -1.36 1.39 -21.67
C ASP A 22 -2.06 2.32 -20.69
N ILE A 23 -3.29 2.72 -21.02
CA ILE A 23 -4.15 3.48 -20.13
C ILE A 23 -5.20 2.54 -19.56
N ILE A 24 -5.21 2.38 -18.24
CA ILE A 24 -6.18 1.56 -17.52
C ILE A 24 -7.06 2.48 -16.67
N GLU A 25 -8.36 2.20 -16.64
CA GLU A 25 -9.29 2.85 -15.74
C GLU A 25 -9.39 2.08 -14.41
N VAL A 26 -9.00 2.74 -13.32
CA VAL A 26 -9.29 2.34 -11.94
C VAL A 26 -10.65 2.92 -11.58
N LYS A 27 -11.59 2.08 -11.14
CA LYS A 27 -12.95 2.51 -10.84
C LYS A 27 -13.08 2.92 -9.37
N LYS A 28 -14.04 3.80 -9.10
CA LYS A 28 -14.51 4.06 -7.73
C LYS A 28 -14.87 2.73 -7.06
N GLY A 29 -14.33 2.52 -5.86
CA GLY A 29 -14.52 1.31 -5.08
C GLY A 29 -13.40 0.28 -5.23
N ASP A 30 -12.54 0.39 -6.25
CA ASP A 30 -11.35 -0.45 -6.37
C ASP A 30 -10.42 -0.29 -5.17
N ILE A 31 -9.66 -1.34 -4.90
CA ILE A 31 -8.80 -1.46 -3.72
C ILE A 31 -7.35 -1.61 -4.16
N ALA A 32 -6.46 -0.90 -3.49
CA ALA A 32 -5.03 -1.15 -3.52
C ALA A 32 -4.49 -1.34 -2.10
N ARG A 33 -3.27 -1.87 -1.98
CA ARG A 33 -2.59 -2.06 -0.70
C ARG A 33 -1.25 -1.35 -0.73
N VAL A 34 -0.92 -0.64 0.34
CA VAL A 34 0.40 -0.04 0.51
C VAL A 34 1.42 -1.14 0.80
N VAL A 35 2.46 -1.23 -0.02
CA VAL A 35 3.49 -2.28 0.10
C VAL A 35 4.82 -1.75 0.58
N ARG A 36 5.14 -0.47 0.29
CA ARG A 36 6.43 0.11 0.61
C ARG A 36 6.36 1.64 0.74
N LYS A 37 7.07 2.20 1.72
CA LYS A 37 7.40 3.63 1.80
C LYS A 37 8.63 3.87 0.93
N ILE A 38 8.53 4.80 -0.04
CA ILE A 38 9.64 5.16 -0.93
C ILE A 38 10.43 6.32 -0.32
N ASP A 39 9.70 7.34 0.16
CA ASP A 39 10.21 8.48 0.90
C ASP A 39 9.11 9.00 1.84
N GLU A 40 9.29 10.17 2.46
CA GLU A 40 8.32 10.75 3.41
C GLU A 40 6.97 11.10 2.78
N GLU A 41 6.93 11.36 1.47
CA GLU A 41 5.73 11.81 0.76
C GLU A 41 5.26 10.83 -0.32
N THR A 42 5.98 9.74 -0.54
CA THR A 42 5.72 8.79 -1.63
C THR A 42 5.66 7.36 -1.09
N ALA A 43 4.63 6.63 -1.52
CA ALA A 43 4.50 5.21 -1.26
C ALA A 43 4.24 4.42 -2.53
N GLU A 44 4.68 3.17 -2.53
CA GLU A 44 4.30 2.18 -3.52
C GLU A 44 3.05 1.45 -3.06
N ILE A 45 2.07 1.38 -3.95
CA ILE A 45 0.85 0.60 -3.79
C ILE A 45 0.79 -0.51 -4.82
N VAL A 46 0.07 -1.58 -4.49
CA VAL A 46 -0.31 -2.64 -5.43
C VAL A 46 -1.83 -2.73 -5.51
N TYR A 47 -2.37 -2.67 -6.72
CA TYR A 47 -3.80 -2.82 -6.96
C TYR A 47 -4.24 -4.27 -6.69
N ILE A 48 -5.28 -4.43 -5.87
CA ILE A 48 -5.80 -5.73 -5.43
C ILE A 48 -7.03 -6.15 -6.25
N THR A 49 -7.82 -5.17 -6.70
CA THR A 49 -9.04 -5.39 -7.49
C THR A 49 -9.03 -4.57 -8.78
N GLY A 50 -10.04 -4.81 -9.63
CA GLY A 50 -10.24 -4.03 -10.85
C GLY A 50 -9.29 -4.38 -11.99
N ALA A 51 -9.32 -3.58 -13.05
CA ALA A 51 -8.53 -3.80 -14.25
C ALA A 51 -7.01 -3.61 -14.03
N ALA A 52 -6.64 -2.85 -12.99
CA ALA A 52 -5.25 -2.62 -12.63
C ALA A 52 -4.67 -3.71 -11.72
N LYS A 53 -5.44 -4.74 -11.35
CA LYS A 53 -5.03 -5.78 -10.38
C LYS A 53 -3.64 -6.35 -10.70
N GLY A 54 -2.78 -6.39 -9.69
CA GLY A 54 -1.41 -6.89 -9.79
C GLY A 54 -0.39 -5.85 -10.26
N LEU A 55 -0.82 -4.68 -10.73
CA LEU A 55 0.09 -3.59 -11.06
C LEU A 55 0.52 -2.84 -9.79
N ALA A 56 1.75 -2.32 -9.82
CA ALA A 56 2.29 -1.45 -8.80
C ALA A 56 2.34 -0.01 -9.30
N GLN A 57 2.20 0.96 -8.38
CA GLN A 57 2.34 2.38 -8.70
C GLN A 57 2.82 3.18 -7.49
N ASN A 58 3.68 4.16 -7.76
CA ASN A 58 4.09 5.16 -6.78
C ASN A 58 3.05 6.29 -6.72
N ILE A 59 2.57 6.59 -5.53
CA ILE A 59 1.58 7.63 -5.27
C ILE A 59 2.06 8.50 -4.12
N ALA A 60 1.83 9.81 -4.26
CA ALA A 60 2.07 10.77 -3.19
C ALA A 60 1.15 10.46 -1.98
N MET A 61 1.73 9.98 -0.89
CA MET A 61 1.10 9.79 0.41
C MET A 61 2.15 9.63 1.50
N GLN A 62 1.82 10.11 2.70
CA GLN A 62 2.65 9.88 3.89
C GLN A 62 2.32 8.52 4.53
N VAL A 63 3.35 7.69 4.70
CA VAL A 63 3.26 6.38 5.34
C VAL A 63 3.96 6.40 6.69
N ASP A 64 3.23 5.98 7.71
CA ASP A 64 3.78 5.71 9.03
C ASP A 64 4.47 4.33 9.01
N ASP A 65 5.79 4.36 9.05
CA ASP A 65 6.66 3.19 9.14
C ASP A 65 7.29 3.05 10.54
N ASN A 66 6.80 3.79 11.55
CA ASN A 66 7.21 3.60 12.94
C ASN A 66 6.74 2.22 13.44
N ILE A 67 7.61 1.24 13.26
CA ILE A 67 7.48 -0.06 13.89
C ILE A 67 7.98 0.09 15.33
N ASN A 68 7.09 -0.13 16.31
CA ASN A 68 7.52 -0.20 17.72
C ASN A 68 8.25 -1.53 17.95
N VAL A 69 9.56 -1.52 17.69
CA VAL A 69 10.44 -2.68 17.71
C VAL A 69 10.43 -3.36 19.08
N GLU A 70 10.33 -2.59 20.17
CA GLU A 70 10.28 -3.13 21.54
C GLU A 70 9.02 -3.97 21.79
N GLN A 71 7.86 -3.52 21.32
CA GLN A 71 6.61 -4.26 21.45
C GLN A 71 6.61 -5.56 20.63
N ILE A 72 7.26 -5.54 19.46
CA ILE A 72 7.40 -6.74 18.62
C ILE A 72 8.39 -7.72 19.24
N ALA A 73 9.56 -7.23 19.69
CA ALA A 73 10.56 -8.07 20.34
C ALA A 73 10.00 -8.76 21.59
N LYS A 74 9.21 -8.03 22.41
CA LYS A 74 8.54 -8.61 23.57
C LYS A 74 7.56 -9.73 23.18
N LYS A 75 6.69 -9.50 22.19
CA LYS A 75 5.76 -10.54 21.71
C LYS A 75 6.46 -11.80 21.19
N ILE A 76 7.53 -11.62 20.41
CA ILE A 76 8.30 -12.76 19.89
C ILE A 76 8.95 -13.55 21.03
N MET A 77 9.50 -12.86 22.04
CA MET A 77 10.07 -13.54 23.22
C MET A 77 9.01 -14.25 24.06
N ASP A 78 7.82 -13.67 24.21
CA ASP A 78 6.72 -14.27 24.95
C ASP A 78 6.16 -15.53 24.22
N GLU A 79 6.21 -15.56 22.88
CA GLU A 79 5.78 -16.71 22.07
C GLU A 79 6.83 -17.83 21.97
N ILE A 80 8.13 -17.52 22.08
CA ILE A 80 9.21 -18.53 22.04
C ILE A 80 9.38 -19.22 23.41
N ASN A 81 9.03 -18.54 24.50
CA ASN A 81 9.21 -19.03 25.87
C ASN A 81 7.94 -19.60 26.51
N GLY A 82 6.83 -19.67 25.77
CA GLY A 82 5.55 -20.29 26.18
C GLY A 82 5.35 -21.67 25.57
#